data_AF-A0A0C9YJD5-F1
#
_entry.id   AF-A0A0C9YJD5-F1
#
_cell.length_a   1.000
_cell.length_b   1.000
_cell.length_c   1.000
_cell.angle_alpha   90.00
_cell.angle_beta   90.00
_cell.angle_gamma   90.00
#
_symmetry.space_group_name_H-M   'P 1'
#
loop_
_entity.id
_entity.type
_entity.pdbx_description
1 polymer ?
#
loop_
_entity_poly.entity_id
_entity_poly.type
_entity_poly.pdbx_seq_one_letter_code
_entity_poly.pdbx_strand_id
1 'polypeptide(L)'
;ESKMASTYDVDHYFEQEKDKPSVCGVCFSLHDKYPAEYVKQKKHTILYSPNMTTGVLHGHIGKWHLLDLINLAIELGRAWPIQVSPVKEILVLSYMLEELKAFLEKSVDLKSLPPWVIEDLLLDSTASSDRANVLPFSLPIFQKFLINFIIAGDQSL
;
A
#
# COMPACT_ATOMS: atom_id res chain seq x y z
N GLU A 1 24.30 2.04 -15.33
CA GLU A 1 24.11 1.91 -13.87
C GLU A 1 22.62 1.77 -13.60
N SER A 2 22.18 0.56 -13.25
CA SER A 2 20.77 0.26 -13.03
C SER A 2 20.42 0.68 -11.60
N LYS A 3 19.88 1.88 -11.43
CA LYS A 3 19.25 2.29 -10.17
C LYS A 3 18.06 1.35 -9.99
N MET A 4 18.23 0.30 -9.18
CA MET A 4 17.26 -0.78 -9.03
C MET A 4 15.93 -0.18 -8.56
N ALA A 5 14.85 -0.44 -9.30
CA ALA A 5 13.49 0.06 -9.09
C ALA A 5 12.88 -0.24 -7.68
N SER A 6 13.64 -0.88 -6.80
CA SER A 6 13.23 -1.34 -5.47
C SER A 6 13.50 -0.35 -4.34
N THR A 7 14.02 0.86 -4.62
CA THR A 7 14.47 1.77 -3.55
C THR A 7 13.59 2.99 -3.32
N TYR A 8 12.62 3.32 -4.17
CA TYR A 8 11.85 4.58 -4.06
C TYR A 8 11.21 4.82 -2.68
N ASP A 9 10.46 3.84 -2.18
CA ASP A 9 9.85 3.94 -0.85
C ASP A 9 10.94 4.07 0.21
N VAL A 10 11.98 3.24 0.17
CA VAL A 10 13.08 3.29 1.15
C VAL A 10 13.82 4.64 1.12
N ASP A 11 14.12 5.17 -0.06
CA ASP A 11 14.85 6.42 -0.26
C ASP A 11 14.06 7.63 0.27
N HIS A 12 12.73 7.53 0.32
CA HIS A 12 11.86 8.54 0.92
C HIS A 12 11.96 8.57 2.44
N TYR A 13 11.93 7.40 3.09
CA TYR A 13 11.92 7.29 4.54
C TYR A 13 13.33 7.29 5.15
N PHE A 14 14.35 6.89 4.41
CA PHE A 14 15.70 6.69 4.89
C PHE A 14 16.71 7.42 4.00
N GLU A 15 17.42 8.38 4.58
CA GLU A 15 18.60 8.95 3.94
C GLU A 15 19.69 7.88 3.85
N GLN A 16 19.97 7.41 2.62
CA GLN A 16 21.07 6.49 2.38
C GLN A 16 22.37 7.27 2.23
N GLU A 17 22.96 7.67 3.36
CA GLU A 17 24.36 8.07 3.36
C GLU A 17 25.26 6.83 3.36
N LYS A 18 26.23 6.78 2.44
CA LYS A 18 27.20 5.69 2.36
C LYS A 18 27.90 5.53 3.70
N ASP A 19 27.92 4.30 4.22
CA ASP A 19 28.65 3.90 5.43
C ASP A 19 28.19 4.56 6.74
N LYS A 20 27.02 5.20 6.76
CA LYS A 20 26.44 5.75 7.99
C LYS A 20 25.10 5.11 8.33
N PRO A 21 24.86 4.82 9.61
CA PRO A 21 23.55 4.44 10.05
C PRO A 21 22.61 5.63 9.92
N SER A 22 21.42 5.41 9.34
CA SER A 22 20.37 6.41 9.24
C SER A 22 19.15 5.99 10.04
N VAL A 23 18.33 6.96 10.40
CA VAL A 23 17.03 6.73 11.05
C VAL A 23 15.93 7.00 10.06
N CYS A 24 14.76 6.39 10.26
CA CYS A 24 13.57 6.78 9.50
C CYS A 24 13.28 8.27 9.77
N GLY A 25 13.31 9.11 8.73
CA GLY A 25 13.11 10.56 8.83
C GLY A 25 11.73 10.92 9.39
N VAL A 26 10.71 10.10 9.11
CA VAL A 26 9.36 10.26 9.66
C VAL A 26 9.32 9.93 11.16
N CYS A 27 9.94 8.81 11.57
CA CYS A 27 10.07 8.51 13.00
C CYS A 27 10.86 9.56 13.77
N PHE A 28 11.96 10.06 13.18
CA PHE A 28 12.80 11.07 13.79
C PHE A 28 12.06 12.41 13.93
N SER A 29 11.31 12.82 12.91
CA SER A 29 10.47 14.02 12.98
C SER A 29 9.40 13.94 14.07
N LEU A 30 8.84 12.74 14.32
CA LEU A 30 7.89 12.51 15.41
C LEU A 30 8.57 12.63 16.78
N HIS A 31 9.80 12.13 16.94
CA HIS A 31 10.60 12.33 18.16
C HIS A 31 10.76 13.80 18.50
N ASP A 32 11.14 14.62 17.51
CA ASP A 32 11.44 16.03 17.73
C ASP A 32 10.18 16.86 18.03
N LYS A 33 9.07 16.57 17.34
CA LYS A 33 7.82 17.32 17.52
C LYS A 33 7.00 16.86 18.74
N TYR A 34 7.00 15.56 19.04
CA TYR A 34 6.14 14.97 20.09
C TYR A 34 6.89 13.93 20.93
N PRO A 35 7.89 14.34 21.73
CA PRO A 35 8.77 13.42 22.45
C PRO A 35 8.03 12.51 23.44
N ALA A 36 6.95 12.98 24.06
CA ALA A 36 6.14 12.18 24.99
C ALA A 36 5.36 11.05 24.29
N GLU A 37 4.93 11.26 23.05
CA GLU A 37 4.24 10.25 22.22
C GLU A 37 5.25 9.27 21.63
N TYR A 38 6.41 9.79 21.23
CA TYR A 38 7.53 8.97 20.76
C TYR A 38 8.02 7.98 21.82
N VAL A 39 8.09 8.37 23.10
CA VAL A 39 8.51 7.45 24.18
C VAL A 39 7.57 6.25 24.31
N LYS A 40 6.26 6.44 24.10
CA LYS A 40 5.27 5.33 24.05
C LYS A 40 5.47 4.44 22.83
N GLN A 41 6.07 5.00 21.78
CA GLN A 41 6.31 4.39 20.48
C GLN A 41 7.78 3.97 20.26
N LYS A 42 8.61 3.83 21.32
CA LYS A 42 10.03 3.44 21.21
C LYS A 42 10.33 2.19 20.37
N LYS A 43 9.34 1.33 20.13
CA LYS A 43 9.42 0.15 19.25
C LYS A 43 9.40 0.49 17.75
N HIS A 44 9.15 1.74 17.40
CA HIS A 44 8.96 2.21 16.03
C HIS A 44 10.31 2.58 15.40
N THR A 45 11.33 2.90 16.19
CA THR A 45 12.62 3.34 15.67
C THR A 45 13.46 2.16 15.20
N ILE A 46 13.88 2.22 13.94
CA ILE A 46 14.91 1.34 13.39
C ILE A 46 16.16 2.16 13.12
N LEU A 47 17.32 1.66 13.56
CA LEU A 47 18.60 2.18 13.12
C LEU A 47 18.99 1.39 11.88
N TYR A 48 18.96 2.04 10.72
CA TYR A 48 19.49 1.47 9.50
C TYR A 48 20.99 1.22 9.67
N SER A 49 21.47 0.10 9.13
CA SER A 49 22.90 -0.13 8.91
C SER A 49 23.10 -0.44 7.42
N PRO A 50 24.27 -0.14 6.84
CA PRO A 50 24.54 -0.39 5.42
C PRO A 50 24.30 -1.83 4.96
N ASN A 51 24.35 -2.79 5.88
CA ASN A 51 24.16 -4.22 5.61
C ASN A 51 22.70 -4.69 5.76
N MET A 52 21.79 -3.79 6.11
CA MET A 52 20.38 -4.12 6.33
C MET A 52 19.67 -4.30 4.99
N THR A 53 18.90 -5.38 4.85
CA THR A 53 18.22 -5.67 3.59
C THR A 53 17.02 -4.74 3.37
N THR A 54 16.72 -4.44 2.11
CA THR A 54 15.53 -3.65 1.71
C THR A 54 14.24 -4.23 2.31
N GLY A 55 14.13 -5.55 2.44
CA GLY A 55 12.97 -6.21 3.04
C GLY A 55 12.73 -5.82 4.51
N VAL A 56 13.79 -5.59 5.28
CA VAL A 56 13.65 -5.11 6.68
C VAL A 56 13.12 -3.69 6.71
N LEU A 57 13.56 -2.83 5.79
CA LEU A 57 13.11 -1.44 5.69
C LEU A 57 11.66 -1.35 5.19
N HIS A 58 11.29 -2.14 4.18
CA HIS A 58 9.88 -2.31 3.79
C HIS A 58 9.02 -2.86 4.93
N GLY A 59 9.56 -3.80 5.72
CA GLY A 59 8.86 -4.31 6.91
C GLY A 59 8.60 -3.23 7.96
N HIS A 60 9.55 -2.32 8.16
CA HIS A 60 9.37 -1.15 9.03
C HIS A 60 8.32 -0.19 8.46
N ILE A 61 8.43 0.20 7.19
CA ILE A 61 7.46 1.10 6.54
C ILE A 61 6.06 0.50 6.58
N GLY A 62 5.92 -0.76 6.18
CA GLY A 62 4.64 -1.47 6.16
C GLY A 62 4.00 -1.66 7.54
N LYS A 63 4.80 -1.62 8.62
CA LYS A 63 4.29 -1.75 9.98
C LYS A 63 3.90 -0.42 10.62
N TRP A 64 4.65 0.65 10.33
CA TRP A 64 4.55 1.90 11.09
C TRP A 64 4.18 3.12 10.26
N HIS A 65 4.40 3.09 8.94
CA HIS A 65 4.22 4.22 8.03
C HIS A 65 3.28 3.90 6.86
N LEU A 66 2.48 2.86 7.02
CA LEU A 66 1.59 2.37 5.97
C LEU A 66 0.57 3.44 5.54
N LEU A 67 -0.03 4.16 6.49
CA LEU A 67 -0.97 5.25 6.19
C LEU A 67 -0.28 6.43 5.50
N ASP A 68 0.92 6.80 5.96
CA ASP A 68 1.74 7.87 5.35
C ASP A 68 2.07 7.53 3.90
N LEU A 69 2.50 6.28 3.64
CA LEU A 69 2.82 5.79 2.31
C LEU A 69 1.61 5.86 1.38
N ILE A 70 0.43 5.47 1.86
CA ILE A 70 -0.81 5.53 1.08
C ILE A 70 -1.18 6.99 0.77
N ASN A 71 -1.08 7.90 1.74
CA ASN A 71 -1.34 9.33 1.50
C ASN A 71 -0.40 9.91 0.44
N LEU A 72 0.89 9.60 0.54
CA LEU A 72 1.89 10.03 -0.43
C LEU A 72 1.59 9.50 -1.84
N ALA A 73 1.21 8.22 -1.94
CA ALA A 73 0.84 7.62 -3.21
C ALA A 73 -0.44 8.20 -3.82
N ILE A 74 -1.42 8.60 -2.99
CA ILE A 74 -2.62 9.31 -3.45
C ILE A 74 -2.25 10.71 -3.98
N GLU A 75 -1.42 11.45 -3.25
CA GLU A 75 -0.99 12.81 -3.63
C GLU A 75 -0.20 12.84 -4.93
N LEU A 76 0.74 11.90 -5.09
CA LEU A 76 1.63 11.83 -6.24
C LEU A 76 1.06 10.97 -7.39
N GLY A 77 -0.01 10.22 -7.13
CA GLY A 77 -0.68 9.35 -8.09
C GLY A 77 0.29 8.37 -8.76
N ARG A 78 0.23 8.27 -10.10
CA ARG A 78 1.06 7.34 -10.89
C ARG A 78 2.57 7.62 -10.81
N ALA A 79 2.98 8.77 -10.28
CA ALA A 79 4.39 9.11 -10.12
C ALA A 79 5.04 8.38 -8.94
N TRP A 80 4.25 7.77 -8.04
CA TRP A 80 4.76 7.03 -6.89
C TRP A 80 4.66 5.50 -7.07
N PRO A 81 5.76 4.80 -7.38
CA PRO A 81 5.74 3.36 -7.55
C PRO A 81 5.80 2.66 -6.18
N ILE A 82 4.66 2.18 -5.67
CA ILE A 82 4.60 1.43 -4.41
C ILE A 82 5.33 0.08 -4.55
N GLN A 83 6.37 -0.13 -3.74
CA GLN A 83 7.17 -1.36 -3.67
C GLN A 83 7.02 -2.11 -2.34
N VAL A 84 6.41 -1.51 -1.32
CA VAL A 84 6.13 -2.16 -0.03
C VAL A 84 5.12 -3.31 -0.21
N SER A 85 5.56 -4.55 0.04
CA SER A 85 4.82 -5.78 -0.32
C SER A 85 3.37 -5.83 0.21
N PRO A 86 3.09 -5.52 1.49
CA PRO A 86 1.71 -5.56 1.99
C PRO A 86 0.72 -4.72 1.18
N VAL A 87 1.13 -3.53 0.70
CA VAL A 87 0.27 -2.68 -0.13
C VAL A 87 0.17 -3.24 -1.54
N LYS A 88 1.31 -3.63 -2.11
CA LYS A 88 1.39 -4.18 -3.46
C LYS A 88 0.51 -5.43 -3.63
N GLU A 89 0.52 -6.33 -2.66
CA GLU A 89 -0.28 -7.55 -2.64
C GLU A 89 -1.79 -7.26 -2.62
N ILE A 90 -2.21 -6.21 -1.91
CA ILE A 90 -3.63 -5.85 -1.79
C ILE A 90 -4.13 -5.07 -2.99
N LEU A 91 -3.29 -4.25 -3.62
CA LEU A 91 -3.65 -3.60 -4.87
C LEU A 91 -3.92 -4.64 -5.99
N VAL A 92 -3.25 -5.80 -5.96
CA VAL A 92 -3.57 -6.94 -6.86
C VAL A 92 -4.97 -7.49 -6.61
N LEU A 93 -5.51 -7.37 -5.39
CA LEU A 93 -6.88 -7.73 -5.05
C LEU A 93 -7.92 -6.69 -5.49
N SER A 94 -7.54 -5.75 -6.37
CA SER A 94 -8.40 -4.72 -6.98
C SER A 94 -8.91 -3.61 -6.07
N TYR A 95 -8.36 -3.49 -4.85
CA TYR A 95 -8.60 -2.34 -3.97
C TYR A 95 -7.97 -1.06 -4.52
N MET A 96 -8.63 0.07 -4.28
CA MET A 96 -8.15 1.42 -4.58
C MET A 96 -7.40 2.01 -3.37
N LEU A 97 -6.47 2.95 -3.60
CA LEU A 97 -5.70 3.58 -2.53
C LEU A 97 -6.58 4.30 -1.51
N GLU A 98 -7.68 4.91 -1.96
CA GLU A 98 -8.66 5.60 -1.14
C GLU A 98 -9.39 4.63 -0.20
N GLU A 99 -9.69 3.42 -0.66
CA GLU A 99 -10.28 2.37 0.16
C GLU A 99 -9.29 1.91 1.23
N LEU A 100 -8.03 1.68 0.85
CA LEU A 100 -6.97 1.30 1.80
C LEU A 100 -6.74 2.37 2.86
N LYS A 101 -6.77 3.64 2.47
CA LYS A 101 -6.72 4.76 3.41
C LYS A 101 -7.86 4.68 4.42
N ALA A 102 -9.11 4.52 3.94
CA ALA A 102 -10.27 4.43 4.81
C ALA A 102 -10.22 3.23 5.77
N PHE A 103 -9.67 2.08 5.35
CA PHE A 103 -9.45 0.93 6.22
C PHE A 103 -8.39 1.20 7.29
N LEU A 104 -7.25 1.81 6.91
CA LEU A 104 -6.17 2.14 7.83
C LEU A 104 -6.57 3.18 8.87
N GLU A 105 -7.33 4.20 8.48
CA GLU A 105 -7.88 5.20 9.41
C GLU A 105 -8.80 4.56 10.46
N LYS A 106 -9.48 3.47 10.11
CA LYS A 106 -10.29 2.64 11.02
C LYS A 106 -9.48 1.57 11.75
N SER A 107 -8.15 1.57 11.63
CA SER A 107 -7.24 0.58 12.23
C SER A 107 -7.52 -0.87 11.79
N VAL A 108 -8.04 -1.06 10.58
CA VAL A 108 -8.24 -2.40 10.00
C VAL A 108 -6.90 -2.93 9.50
N ASP A 109 -6.58 -4.17 9.86
CA ASP A 109 -5.39 -4.84 9.34
C ASP A 109 -5.62 -5.20 7.86
N LEU A 110 -4.82 -4.59 7.00
CA LEU A 110 -4.82 -4.83 5.56
C LEU A 110 -4.65 -6.32 5.20
N LYS A 111 -3.93 -7.11 6.02
CA LYS A 111 -3.71 -8.55 5.76
C LYS A 111 -4.95 -9.42 5.95
N SER A 112 -5.97 -8.92 6.65
CA SER A 112 -7.21 -9.64 6.89
C SER A 112 -8.29 -9.32 5.86
N LEU A 113 -8.01 -8.39 4.93
CA LEU A 113 -8.96 -8.06 3.88
C LEU A 113 -9.15 -9.26 2.96
N PRO A 114 -10.41 -9.67 2.69
CA PRO A 114 -10.66 -10.65 1.66
C PRO A 114 -10.23 -10.06 0.29
N PRO A 115 -10.09 -10.88 -0.75
CA PRO A 115 -10.13 -10.36 -2.11
C PRO A 115 -11.35 -9.45 -2.27
N TRP A 116 -11.21 -8.32 -2.98
CA TRP A 116 -12.35 -7.42 -3.21
C TRP A 116 -13.38 -8.15 -4.11
N VAL A 117 -14.33 -8.83 -3.47
CA VAL A 117 -15.49 -9.43 -4.11
C VAL A 117 -16.61 -8.41 -3.99
N ILE A 118 -17.25 -8.10 -5.11
CA ILE A 118 -18.43 -7.22 -5.20
C ILE A 118 -19.64 -7.96 -4.63
N GLU A 119 -19.55 -8.43 -3.38
CA GLU A 119 -20.70 -9.01 -2.67
C GLU A 119 -21.45 -7.92 -1.90
N ASP A 120 -20.74 -6.90 -1.41
CA ASP A 120 -21.34 -5.80 -0.63
C ASP A 120 -22.11 -4.75 -1.46
N LEU A 121 -21.99 -4.76 -2.80
CA LEU A 121 -22.87 -3.97 -3.67
C LEU A 121 -24.16 -4.71 -4.07
N LEU A 122 -24.37 -5.96 -3.59
CA LEU A 122 -25.53 -6.79 -3.91
C LEU A 122 -26.46 -7.06 -2.73
N LEU A 123 -26.20 -6.50 -1.54
CA LEU A 123 -27.13 -6.53 -0.41
C LEU A 123 -28.29 -5.53 -0.59
N ASP A 124 -28.90 -5.51 -1.77
CA ASP A 124 -30.28 -5.07 -1.95
C ASP A 124 -30.85 -5.61 -3.27
N SER A 125 -31.08 -6.92 -3.31
CA SER A 125 -32.12 -7.46 -4.19
C SER A 125 -32.68 -8.71 -3.54
N THR A 126 -33.83 -8.51 -2.92
CA THR A 126 -34.80 -9.56 -2.65
C THR A 126 -34.97 -10.50 -3.86
N ALA A 127 -35.25 -11.77 -3.54
CA ALA A 127 -35.75 -12.84 -4.42
C ALA A 127 -34.71 -13.78 -5.09
N SER A 128 -34.64 -14.98 -4.51
CA SER A 128 -35.10 -16.25 -5.10
C SER A 128 -34.48 -16.78 -6.40
N SER A 129 -34.19 -18.09 -6.33
CA SER A 129 -34.22 -19.08 -7.41
C SER A 129 -32.88 -19.42 -8.07
N ASP A 130 -32.21 -20.42 -7.49
CA ASP A 130 -31.85 -21.69 -8.15
C ASP A 130 -31.36 -21.60 -9.61
N ARG A 131 -30.38 -20.74 -9.88
CA ARG A 131 -29.60 -20.80 -11.12
C ARG A 131 -28.12 -20.65 -10.82
N ALA A 132 -27.40 -21.73 -11.10
CA ALA A 132 -25.96 -21.88 -11.01
C ALA A 132 -25.18 -20.58 -11.24
N ASN A 133 -24.45 -20.16 -10.20
CA ASN A 133 -23.15 -19.47 -10.18
C ASN A 133 -22.66 -18.83 -11.50
N VAL A 134 -23.44 -17.93 -12.09
CA VAL A 134 -22.93 -16.98 -13.08
C VAL A 134 -22.82 -15.65 -12.37
N LEU A 135 -21.59 -15.16 -12.18
CA LEU A 135 -21.36 -13.81 -11.67
C LEU A 135 -22.20 -12.83 -12.52
N PRO A 136 -23.04 -11.98 -11.91
CA PRO A 136 -23.75 -10.96 -12.66
C PRO A 136 -22.71 -10.02 -13.28
N PHE A 137 -22.61 -10.04 -14.61
CA PHE A 137 -21.82 -9.06 -15.33
C PHE A 137 -22.46 -7.69 -15.07
N SER A 138 -21.69 -6.73 -14.58
CA SER A 138 -22.16 -5.34 -14.49
C SER A 138 -21.41 -4.47 -15.49
N LEU A 139 -22.10 -3.50 -16.07
CA LEU A 139 -21.53 -2.59 -17.07
C LEU A 139 -20.30 -1.83 -16.54
N PRO A 140 -20.27 -1.34 -15.28
CA PRO A 140 -19.07 -0.73 -14.71
C PRO A 140 -17.89 -1.70 -14.58
N ILE A 141 -18.16 -2.98 -14.23
CA ILE A 141 -17.14 -4.03 -14.15
C ILE A 141 -16.55 -4.29 -15.53
N PHE A 142 -17.40 -4.46 -16.55
CA PHE A 142 -16.95 -4.66 -17.92
C PHE A 142 -16.11 -3.47 -18.41
N GLN A 143 -16.56 -2.24 -18.14
CA GLN A 143 -15.79 -1.03 -18.49
C GLN A 143 -14.43 -1.00 -17.79
N LYS A 144 -14.35 -1.33 -16.51
CA LYS A 144 -13.09 -1.36 -15.75
C LYS A 144 -12.13 -2.44 -16.27
N PHE A 145 -12.63 -3.65 -16.54
CA PHE A 145 -11.82 -4.72 -17.15
C PHE A 145 -11.37 -4.36 -18.56
N LEU A 146 -12.23 -3.74 -19.36
CA LEU A 146 -11.89 -3.32 -20.73
C LEU A 146 -10.78 -2.26 -20.71
N ILE A 147 -10.87 -1.27 -19.82
CA ILE A 147 -9.84 -0.24 -19.64
C ILE A 147 -8.52 -0.88 -19.22
N ASN A 148 -8.54 -1.76 -18.22
CA ASN A 148 -7.32 -2.44 -17.76
C ASN A 148 -6.71 -3.35 -18.85
N PHE A 149 -7.54 -4.04 -19.64
CA PHE A 149 -7.11 -4.88 -20.76
C PHE A 149 -6.47 -4.06 -21.88
N ILE A 150 -7.07 -2.92 -22.25
CA ILE A 150 -6.52 -2.00 -23.25
C ILE A 150 -5.18 -1.44 -22.76
N ILE A 151 -5.09 -1.01 -21.49
CA ILE A 151 -3.86 -0.49 -20.89
C ILE A 151 -2.76 -1.56 -20.86
N ALA A 152 -3.09 -2.81 -20.53
CA ALA A 152 -2.13 -3.90 -20.49
C ALA A 152 -1.63 -4.29 -21.89
N GLY A 153 -2.48 -4.19 -22.92
CA GLY A 153 -2.08 -4.42 -24.32
C GLY A 153 -1.17 -3.32 -24.87
N ASP A 154 -1.37 -2.07 -24.47
CA ASP A 154 -0.59 -0.91 -24.93
C ASP A 154 0.83 -0.86 -24.33
N GLN A 155 1.05 -1.48 -23.16
CA GLN A 155 2.37 -1.62 -22.54
C GLN A 155 3.17 -2.84 -23.02
N SER A 156 2.60 -3.67 -23.92
CA SER A 156 3.24 -4.86 -24.46
C SER A 156 3.96 -4.64 -25.81
N LEU A 157 4.14 -3.39 -26.26
CA LEU A 157 4.86 -3.04 -27.50
C LEU A 157 6.14 -2.24 -27.26
#